data_AF-A0A9L0ICB4-F1
#
_entry.id   AF-A0A9L0ICB4-F1
#
_cell.length_a   1.000
_cell.length_b   1.000
_cell.length_c   1.000
_cell.angle_alpha   90.00
_cell.angle_beta   90.00
_cell.angle_gamma   90.00
#
_symmetry.space_group_name_H-M   'P 1'
#
loop_
_entity.id
_entity.type
_entity.pdbx_description
1 polymer ?
#
loop_
_entity_poly.entity_id
_entity_poly.type
_entity_poly.pdbx_seq_one_letter_code
_entity_poly.pdbx_strand_id
1 'polypeptide(L)'
;MGKSSRVHISSLAKLWKAAVITASEAARGPANVQGKRFQFTKATEKTPQCIYRKEYVPFPGHRPDQISRWYGKRRIEGLPYKHLITHHQEPSHRHLISTYDDHYNRHNYNPGLPPRRTWNGHKLLWLPEKADFPLLAPPTNYGLHERLKQRWLKPVAGPREPVYTSSYPRPPLCALSQREHAIPVPPPRLHPVPHF
;
A
#
# COMPACT_ATOMS: atom_id res chain seq x y z
N MET A 1 -65.29 69.37 -27.70
CA MET A 1 -64.19 69.58 -26.72
C MET A 1 -64.36 68.50 -25.64
N GLY A 2 -63.72 67.34 -25.68
CA GLY A 2 -62.28 67.09 -25.81
C GLY A 2 -61.62 67.12 -24.43
N LYS A 3 -61.74 66.03 -23.66
CA LYS A 3 -60.94 65.64 -22.45
C LYS A 3 -61.61 64.47 -21.70
N SER A 4 -61.84 63.32 -22.34
CA SER A 4 -62.27 62.10 -21.62
C SER A 4 -61.83 60.87 -22.40
N SER A 5 -60.59 60.42 -22.17
CA SER A 5 -60.05 59.12 -22.63
C SER A 5 -58.56 58.93 -22.37
N ARG A 6 -57.77 60.00 -22.12
CA ARG A 6 -56.30 59.86 -21.90
C ARG A 6 -55.89 59.44 -20.49
N VAL A 7 -56.73 59.68 -19.47
CA VAL A 7 -56.34 59.40 -18.06
C VAL A 7 -56.50 57.90 -17.74
N HIS A 8 -57.53 57.23 -18.26
CA HIS A 8 -57.79 55.81 -17.97
C HIS A 8 -56.79 54.84 -18.63
N ILE A 9 -56.31 55.14 -19.83
CA ILE A 9 -55.34 54.26 -20.54
C ILE A 9 -53.97 54.28 -19.84
N SER A 10 -53.57 55.42 -19.27
CA SER A 10 -52.29 55.54 -18.55
C SER A 10 -52.27 54.80 -17.21
N SER A 11 -53.42 54.70 -16.54
CA SER A 11 -53.57 53.96 -15.27
C SER A 11 -53.50 52.45 -15.50
N LEU A 12 -54.20 51.96 -16.52
CA LEU A 12 -54.16 50.54 -16.92
C LEU A 12 -52.77 50.12 -17.44
N ALA A 13 -52.06 50.99 -18.17
CA ALA A 13 -50.69 50.71 -18.60
C ALA A 13 -49.68 50.66 -17.44
N LYS A 14 -49.89 51.45 -16.37
CA LYS A 14 -49.08 51.39 -15.15
C LYS A 14 -49.34 50.12 -14.35
N LEU A 15 -50.61 49.70 -14.24
CA LEU A 15 -50.99 48.46 -13.57
C LEU A 15 -50.52 47.21 -14.33
N TRP A 16 -50.57 47.24 -15.67
CA TRP A 16 -50.03 46.15 -16.49
C TRP A 16 -48.50 46.05 -16.41
N LYS A 17 -47.79 47.19 -16.43
CA LYS A 17 -46.33 47.20 -16.19
C LYS A 17 -45.97 46.71 -14.79
N ALA A 18 -46.72 47.10 -13.76
CA ALA A 18 -46.50 46.61 -12.40
C ALA A 18 -46.72 45.09 -12.32
N ALA A 19 -47.81 44.56 -12.89
CA ALA A 19 -48.10 43.13 -12.89
C ALA A 19 -47.08 42.29 -13.68
N VAL A 20 -46.56 42.81 -14.80
CA VAL A 20 -45.51 42.14 -15.59
C VAL A 20 -44.17 42.11 -14.84
N ILE A 21 -43.84 43.16 -14.08
CA ILE A 21 -42.63 43.21 -13.25
C ILE A 21 -42.75 42.17 -12.11
N THR A 22 -43.88 42.15 -11.38
CA THR A 22 -44.09 41.22 -10.26
C THR A 22 -44.17 39.75 -10.72
N ALA A 23 -44.73 39.48 -11.90
CA ALA A 23 -44.75 38.13 -12.49
C ALA A 23 -43.36 37.69 -12.96
N SER A 24 -42.50 38.61 -13.42
CA SER A 24 -41.12 38.30 -13.83
C SER A 24 -40.17 38.03 -12.64
N GLU A 25 -40.46 38.59 -11.47
CA GLU A 25 -39.75 38.33 -10.21
C GLU A 25 -40.16 37.01 -9.56
N ALA A 26 -41.43 36.60 -9.68
CA ALA A 26 -41.92 35.33 -9.15
C ALA A 26 -41.50 34.10 -9.98
N ALA A 27 -41.14 34.28 -11.26
CA ALA A 27 -40.72 33.20 -12.15
C ALA A 27 -39.20 32.90 -12.12
N ARG A 28 -38.42 33.60 -11.28
CA ARG A 28 -36.96 33.38 -11.15
C ARG A 28 -36.63 32.51 -9.94
N GLY A 29 -37.06 31.26 -10.00
CA GLY A 29 -36.39 30.17 -9.27
C GLY A 29 -34.99 29.89 -9.87
N PRO A 30 -34.22 29.02 -9.24
CA PRO A 30 -33.04 29.29 -8.41
C PRO A 30 -31.75 29.49 -9.22
N ALA A 31 -30.91 30.44 -8.78
CA ALA A 31 -29.43 30.46 -8.87
C ALA A 31 -28.92 31.90 -9.09
N ASN A 32 -28.39 32.51 -8.03
CA ASN A 32 -27.26 33.42 -8.23
C ASN A 32 -26.19 33.10 -7.19
N VAL A 33 -25.20 32.35 -7.65
CA VAL A 33 -23.88 32.22 -7.04
C VAL A 33 -23.24 33.60 -7.05
N GLN A 34 -23.39 34.35 -5.96
CA GLN A 34 -22.50 35.48 -5.63
C GLN A 34 -21.71 35.13 -4.38
N GLY A 35 -20.88 34.10 -4.49
CA GLY A 35 -19.42 34.26 -4.60
C GLY A 35 -18.71 35.38 -3.85
N LYS A 36 -19.20 35.88 -2.71
CA LYS A 36 -18.30 36.44 -1.70
C LYS A 36 -17.60 35.25 -1.06
N ARG A 37 -16.48 34.83 -1.66
CA ARG A 37 -15.49 33.99 -0.99
C ARG A 37 -15.17 34.72 0.31
N PHE A 38 -15.69 34.24 1.44
CA PHE A 38 -15.00 34.43 2.70
C PHE A 38 -13.60 33.91 2.43
N GLN A 39 -12.63 34.83 2.33
CA GLN A 39 -11.23 34.47 2.27
C GLN A 39 -11.03 33.61 3.51
N PHE A 40 -10.78 32.31 3.32
CA PHE A 40 -10.36 31.45 4.41
C PHE A 40 -9.03 32.02 4.89
N THR A 41 -9.08 32.89 5.89
CA THR A 41 -7.91 33.26 6.67
C THR A 41 -7.48 31.96 7.32
N LYS A 42 -6.43 31.34 6.77
CA LYS A 42 -5.78 30.23 7.45
C LYS A 42 -5.29 30.79 8.77
N ALA A 43 -5.95 30.42 9.87
CA ALA A 43 -5.42 30.66 11.19
C ALA A 43 -4.14 29.83 11.31
N THR A 44 -3.01 30.43 10.95
CA THR A 44 -1.68 29.81 10.88
C THR A 44 -1.07 29.60 12.28
N GLU A 45 -1.87 29.73 13.34
CA GLU A 45 -1.29 29.78 14.68
C GLU A 45 -1.18 28.41 15.32
N LYS A 46 -2.16 27.49 15.17
CA LYS A 46 -2.12 26.18 15.85
C LYS A 46 -2.83 25.09 15.06
N THR A 47 -2.09 24.04 14.68
CA THR A 47 -2.67 22.80 14.16
C THR A 47 -3.62 22.19 15.21
N PRO A 48 -4.87 21.82 14.85
CA PRO A 48 -5.78 21.18 15.79
C PRO A 48 -5.17 19.86 16.28
N GLN A 49 -4.85 19.78 17.57
CA GLN A 49 -4.37 18.55 18.19
C GLN A 49 -5.57 17.68 18.61
N CYS A 50 -5.44 16.36 18.46
CA CYS A 50 -6.43 15.42 18.97
C CYS A 50 -6.57 15.55 20.50
N ILE A 51 -7.76 15.25 21.01
CA ILE A 51 -8.09 15.34 22.45
C ILE A 51 -7.10 14.52 23.27
N TYR A 52 -6.78 13.30 22.79
CA TYR A 52 -5.77 12.43 23.38
C TYR A 52 -4.42 13.12 23.61
N ARG A 53 -3.91 13.88 22.63
CA ARG A 53 -2.60 14.55 22.76
C ARG A 53 -2.65 15.77 23.69
N LYS A 54 -3.83 16.38 23.87
CA LYS A 54 -4.04 17.48 24.82
C LYS A 54 -4.08 16.98 26.27
N GLU A 55 -4.66 15.80 26.49
CA GLU A 55 -4.85 15.21 27.83
C GLU A 55 -3.69 14.31 28.24
N TYR A 56 -2.94 13.76 27.29
CA TYR A 56 -1.81 12.90 27.57
C TYR A 56 -0.66 13.67 28.23
N VAL A 57 -0.37 13.32 29.49
CA VAL A 57 0.80 13.78 30.23
C VAL A 57 1.91 12.73 30.07
N PRO A 58 2.98 12.99 29.29
CA PRO A 58 4.10 12.06 29.24
C PRO A 58 4.80 12.00 30.60
N PHE A 59 5.04 10.80 31.11
CA PHE A 59 5.88 10.56 32.28
C PHE A 59 7.28 10.10 31.84
N PRO A 60 8.21 11.03 31.54
CA PRO A 60 9.55 10.66 31.10
C PRO A 60 10.28 9.90 32.21
N GLY A 61 10.81 8.73 31.89
CA GLY A 61 11.53 7.89 32.85
C GLY A 61 10.65 6.97 33.70
N HIS A 62 9.33 6.97 33.52
CA HIS A 62 8.45 5.99 34.16
C HIS A 62 8.81 4.58 33.66
N ARG A 63 9.46 3.80 34.52
CA ARG A 63 9.69 2.36 34.32
C ARG A 63 8.69 1.61 35.20
N PRO A 64 8.06 0.54 34.69
CA PRO A 64 7.28 -0.33 35.55
C PRO A 64 8.16 -0.84 36.69
N ASP A 65 7.57 -0.92 37.89
CA ASP A 65 8.24 -1.34 39.11
C ASP A 65 9.02 -2.65 38.91
N GLN A 66 10.26 -2.68 39.41
CA GLN A 66 11.19 -3.79 39.24
C GLN A 66 10.68 -5.06 39.93
N ILE A 67 10.00 -4.91 41.07
CA ILE A 67 9.42 -6.02 41.83
C ILE A 67 8.28 -6.65 41.02
N SER A 68 7.36 -5.82 40.54
CA SER A 68 6.26 -6.24 39.66
C SER A 68 6.77 -6.97 38.40
N ARG A 69 7.84 -6.47 37.78
CA ARG A 69 8.45 -7.09 36.59
C ARG A 69 9.07 -8.46 36.90
N TRP A 70 9.71 -8.58 38.05
CA TRP A 70 10.34 -9.82 38.49
C TRP A 70 9.31 -10.89 38.84
N TYR A 71 8.21 -10.53 39.53
CA TYR A 71 7.13 -11.49 39.83
C TYR A 71 6.46 -12.00 38.55
N GLY A 72 6.20 -11.13 37.57
CA GLY A 72 5.66 -11.55 36.28
C GLY A 72 6.60 -12.52 35.55
N LYS A 73 7.90 -12.21 35.51
CA LYS A 73 8.91 -13.08 34.89
C LYS A 73 9.02 -14.43 35.60
N ARG A 74 9.10 -14.44 36.93
CA ARG A 74 9.20 -15.68 37.73
C ARG A 74 7.99 -16.60 37.57
N ARG A 75 6.78 -16.05 37.43
CA ARG A 75 5.57 -16.86 37.17
C ARG A 75 5.56 -17.51 35.78
N ILE A 76 6.30 -16.93 34.85
CA ILE A 76 6.40 -17.34 33.45
C ILE A 76 7.60 -18.27 33.20
N GLU A 77 8.66 -18.15 34.03
CA GLU A 77 9.85 -19.00 33.96
C GLU A 77 9.46 -20.49 34.13
N GLY A 78 9.79 -21.31 33.13
CA GLY A 78 9.45 -22.73 33.08
C GLY A 78 8.13 -23.08 32.38
N LEU A 79 7.27 -22.10 32.07
CA LEU A 79 6.05 -22.32 31.32
C LEU A 79 6.31 -22.28 29.80
N PRO A 80 5.75 -23.21 29.00
CA PRO A 80 5.86 -23.12 27.55
C PRO A 80 5.15 -21.87 27.04
N TYR A 81 5.85 -21.08 26.21
CA TYR A 81 5.36 -19.81 25.64
C TYR A 81 3.98 -19.92 24.97
N LYS A 82 3.70 -21.09 24.37
CA LYS A 82 2.39 -21.44 23.81
C LYS A 82 1.25 -21.18 24.79
N HIS A 83 1.35 -21.56 26.06
CA HIS A 83 0.27 -21.37 27.03
C HIS A 83 0.06 -19.93 27.47
N LEU A 84 1.03 -19.05 27.23
CA LEU A 84 0.95 -17.65 27.67
C LEU A 84 0.23 -16.77 26.65
N ILE A 85 0.36 -17.10 25.37
CA ILE A 85 -0.01 -16.21 24.26
C ILE A 85 -1.03 -16.83 23.32
N THR A 86 -1.22 -18.16 23.36
CA THR A 86 -2.28 -18.76 22.56
C THR A 86 -3.64 -18.44 23.17
N HIS A 87 -4.45 -17.76 22.38
CA HIS A 87 -5.88 -17.62 22.61
C HIS A 87 -6.53 -18.88 22.01
N HIS A 88 -7.32 -19.63 22.79
CA HIS A 88 -8.07 -20.81 22.31
C HIS A 88 -7.27 -22.07 21.88
N GLN A 89 -6.04 -22.26 22.35
CA GLN A 89 -5.21 -23.44 22.02
C GLN A 89 -5.00 -23.64 20.49
N GLU A 90 -5.07 -22.56 19.71
CA GLU A 90 -4.94 -22.68 18.27
C GLU A 90 -3.52 -23.07 17.86
N PRO A 91 -3.36 -24.06 16.97
CA PRO A 91 -2.05 -24.39 16.44
C PRO A 91 -1.52 -23.24 15.58
N SER A 92 -0.24 -22.87 15.76
CA SER A 92 0.36 -21.77 14.99
C SER A 92 0.36 -22.03 13.47
N HIS A 93 0.39 -23.30 13.06
CA HIS A 93 0.40 -23.72 11.66
C HIS A 93 -0.98 -23.65 10.98
N ARG A 94 -2.02 -23.18 11.68
CA ARG A 94 -3.38 -23.09 11.15
C ARG A 94 -3.55 -21.94 10.14
N HIS A 95 -2.66 -20.94 10.16
CA HIS A 95 -2.77 -19.70 9.40
C HIS A 95 -1.60 -19.49 8.43
N LEU A 96 -1.40 -20.44 7.50
CA LEU A 96 -0.30 -20.37 6.52
C LEU A 96 -0.70 -19.69 5.21
N ILE A 97 -1.99 -19.41 5.01
CA ILE A 97 -2.55 -18.87 3.78
C ILE A 97 -3.14 -17.49 4.09
N SER A 98 -2.73 -16.50 3.31
CA SER A 98 -3.31 -15.16 3.41
C SER A 98 -4.65 -15.09 2.68
N THR A 99 -5.51 -14.14 3.06
CA THR A 99 -6.78 -13.89 2.37
C THR A 99 -6.58 -13.53 0.90
N TYR A 100 -5.48 -12.85 0.58
CA TYR A 100 -5.08 -12.56 -0.79
C TYR A 100 -4.77 -13.85 -1.57
N ASP A 101 -3.93 -14.73 -1.04
CA ASP A 101 -3.56 -15.98 -1.69
C ASP A 101 -4.78 -16.87 -1.97
N ASP A 102 -5.69 -16.98 -0.99
CA ASP A 102 -6.92 -17.75 -1.10
C ASP A 102 -7.87 -17.20 -2.19
N HIS A 103 -7.97 -15.87 -2.30
CA HIS A 103 -8.84 -15.22 -3.28
C HIS A 103 -8.37 -15.44 -4.71
N TYR A 104 -7.07 -15.25 -4.97
CA TYR A 104 -6.52 -15.29 -6.32
C TYR A 104 -6.16 -16.70 -6.79
N ASN A 105 -5.57 -17.53 -5.92
CA ASN A 105 -4.99 -18.81 -6.34
C ASN A 105 -5.91 -20.00 -6.10
N ARG A 106 -6.86 -19.87 -5.16
CA ARG A 106 -7.74 -20.97 -4.70
C ARG A 106 -9.21 -20.69 -4.90
N HIS A 107 -9.54 -19.53 -5.49
CA HIS A 107 -10.89 -19.12 -5.84
C HIS A 107 -11.88 -19.17 -4.67
N ASN A 108 -11.41 -18.91 -3.44
CA ASN A 108 -12.22 -18.93 -2.22
C ASN A 108 -12.89 -20.28 -1.90
N TYR A 109 -12.39 -21.39 -2.44
CA TYR A 109 -12.95 -22.71 -2.12
C TYR A 109 -12.42 -23.19 -0.77
N ASN A 110 -13.31 -23.29 0.22
CA ASN A 110 -12.98 -23.81 1.54
C ASN A 110 -13.97 -24.94 1.93
N PRO A 111 -13.51 -26.20 2.01
CA PRO A 111 -14.37 -27.33 2.37
C PRO A 111 -14.78 -27.34 3.84
N GLY A 112 -14.11 -26.55 4.69
CA GLY A 112 -14.42 -26.44 6.12
C GLY A 112 -15.52 -25.42 6.45
N LEU A 113 -16.01 -24.66 5.46
CA LEU A 113 -17.12 -23.73 5.67
C LEU A 113 -18.45 -24.48 5.67
N PRO A 114 -19.36 -24.16 6.60
CA PRO A 114 -20.71 -24.71 6.53
C PRO A 114 -21.43 -24.22 5.26
N PRO A 115 -22.27 -25.06 4.62
CA PRO A 115 -22.88 -24.74 3.32
C PRO A 115 -23.82 -23.52 3.35
N ARG A 116 -24.42 -23.23 4.51
CA ARG A 116 -25.35 -22.10 4.69
C ARG A 116 -24.94 -21.28 5.91
N ARG A 117 -24.91 -19.96 5.70
CA ARG A 117 -24.83 -18.96 6.76
C ARG A 117 -26.17 -18.84 7.48
N THR A 118 -26.12 -18.66 8.79
CA THR A 118 -27.26 -18.42 9.69
C THR A 118 -27.21 -17.00 10.24
N TRP A 119 -28.35 -16.32 10.34
CA TRP A 119 -28.43 -15.00 10.96
C TRP A 119 -28.30 -15.14 12.48
N ASN A 120 -27.32 -14.45 13.08
CA ASN A 120 -27.16 -14.40 14.53
C ASN A 120 -27.73 -13.08 15.06
N GLY A 121 -28.84 -13.14 15.80
CA GLY A 121 -29.50 -11.97 16.36
C GLY A 121 -28.69 -11.22 17.43
N HIS A 122 -27.77 -11.89 18.14
CA HIS A 122 -26.93 -11.25 19.16
C HIS A 122 -25.80 -10.43 18.52
N LYS A 123 -25.22 -10.93 17.44
CA LYS A 123 -24.12 -10.25 16.73
C LYS A 123 -24.61 -9.37 15.58
N LEU A 124 -25.88 -9.49 15.18
CA LEU A 124 -26.48 -8.81 14.02
C LEU A 124 -25.70 -9.06 12.71
N LEU A 125 -25.20 -10.29 12.55
CA LEU A 125 -24.34 -10.70 11.43
C LEU A 125 -24.74 -12.08 10.92
N TRP A 126 -24.47 -12.33 9.64
CA TRP A 126 -24.59 -13.66 9.05
C TRP A 126 -23.34 -14.48 9.40
N LEU A 127 -23.50 -15.50 10.23
CA LEU A 127 -22.41 -16.37 10.67
C LEU A 127 -22.49 -17.76 10.04
N PRO A 128 -21.36 -18.47 9.95
CA PRO A 128 -20.04 -17.96 10.25
C PRO A 128 -19.48 -17.07 9.14
N GLU A 129 -18.62 -16.14 9.52
CA GLU A 129 -17.85 -15.39 8.55
C GLU A 129 -16.71 -16.25 8.01
N LYS A 130 -16.26 -15.94 6.80
CA LYS A 130 -15.13 -16.64 6.18
C LYS A 130 -13.86 -16.57 7.06
N ALA A 131 -13.67 -15.46 7.77
CA ALA A 131 -12.53 -15.24 8.66
C ALA A 131 -12.53 -16.18 9.88
N ASP A 132 -13.71 -16.63 10.33
CA ASP A 132 -13.84 -17.55 11.47
C ASP A 132 -13.30 -18.96 11.12
N PHE A 133 -13.23 -19.30 9.84
CA PHE A 133 -12.81 -20.60 9.34
C PHE A 133 -11.63 -20.44 8.37
N PRO A 134 -10.40 -20.26 8.88
CA PRO A 134 -9.22 -20.19 8.04
C PRO A 134 -9.05 -21.48 7.23
N LEU A 135 -8.60 -21.35 5.98
CA LEU A 135 -8.37 -22.49 5.10
C LEU A 135 -7.21 -23.33 5.63
N LEU A 136 -7.48 -24.59 5.96
CA LEU A 136 -6.47 -25.55 6.43
C LEU A 136 -5.81 -26.24 5.24
N ALA A 137 -4.77 -25.62 4.71
CA ALA A 137 -4.02 -26.20 3.61
C ALA A 137 -2.56 -25.76 3.64
N PRO A 138 -1.66 -26.50 2.98
CA PRO A 138 -0.27 -26.08 2.87
C PRO A 138 -0.16 -24.74 2.14
N PRO A 139 0.84 -23.89 2.46
CA PRO A 139 1.03 -22.59 1.82
C PRO A 139 1.37 -22.72 0.33
N THR A 140 0.92 -21.74 -0.45
CA THR A 140 1.21 -21.66 -1.90
C THR A 140 2.63 -21.12 -2.10
N ASN A 141 3.62 -22.02 -2.02
CA ASN A 141 5.03 -21.64 -1.98
C ASN A 141 5.69 -21.45 -3.35
N TYR A 142 4.99 -21.62 -4.47
CA TYR A 142 5.50 -21.44 -5.85
C TYR A 142 6.92 -22.00 -6.12
N GLY A 143 7.29 -23.12 -5.48
CA GLY A 143 8.65 -23.68 -5.55
C GLY A 143 9.76 -22.87 -4.87
N LEU A 144 9.46 -21.74 -4.22
CA LEU A 144 10.44 -20.93 -3.47
C LEU A 144 11.11 -21.74 -2.37
N HIS A 145 10.32 -22.52 -1.63
CA HIS A 145 10.84 -23.37 -0.56
C HIS A 145 11.84 -24.40 -1.09
N GLU A 146 11.53 -25.05 -2.21
CA GLU A 146 12.40 -26.04 -2.85
C GLU A 146 13.70 -25.40 -3.34
N ARG A 147 13.60 -24.23 -3.99
CA ARG A 147 14.77 -23.46 -4.45
C ARG A 147 15.68 -23.05 -3.29
N LEU A 148 15.11 -22.60 -2.17
CA LEU A 148 15.89 -22.23 -0.98
C LEU A 148 16.52 -23.46 -0.32
N LYS A 149 15.78 -24.57 -0.23
CA LYS A 149 16.30 -25.84 0.30
C LYS A 149 17.48 -26.33 -0.53
N GLN A 150 17.39 -26.29 -1.86
CA GLN A 150 18.51 -26.59 -2.75
C GLN A 150 19.70 -25.65 -2.52
N ARG A 151 19.45 -24.35 -2.32
CA ARG A 151 20.52 -23.37 -2.04
C ARG A 151 21.24 -23.65 -0.72
N TRP A 152 20.52 -24.05 0.33
CA TRP A 152 21.10 -24.35 1.63
C TRP A 152 21.86 -25.68 1.65
N LEU A 153 21.37 -26.67 0.88
CA LEU A 153 22.03 -27.98 0.76
C LEU A 153 23.25 -27.94 -0.16
N LYS A 154 23.36 -26.95 -1.05
CA LYS A 154 24.57 -26.75 -1.85
C LYS A 154 25.72 -26.43 -0.89
N PRO A 155 26.75 -27.30 -0.78
CA PRO A 155 27.92 -26.99 0.03
C PRO A 155 28.52 -25.68 -0.49
N VAL A 156 28.91 -24.80 0.43
CA VAL A 156 29.72 -23.63 0.08
C VAL A 156 30.96 -24.20 -0.61
N ALA A 157 31.19 -23.79 -1.87
CA ALA A 157 32.34 -24.23 -2.64
C ALA A 157 33.61 -24.05 -1.79
N GLY A 158 34.61 -24.91 -2.02
CA GLY A 158 35.90 -24.92 -1.32
C GLY A 158 36.62 -23.55 -1.31
N PRO A 159 37.87 -23.48 -0.83
CA PRO A 159 38.52 -22.25 -0.36
C PRO A 159 38.13 -21.02 -1.18
N ARG A 160 37.41 -20.12 -0.49
CA ARG A 160 36.70 -18.92 -0.97
C ARG A 160 37.36 -18.32 -2.22
N GLU A 161 36.96 -18.80 -3.40
CA GLU A 161 37.42 -18.22 -4.65
C GLU A 161 36.99 -16.75 -4.67
N PRO A 162 37.90 -15.80 -4.99
CA PRO A 162 37.53 -14.41 -5.06
C PRO A 162 36.45 -14.23 -6.14
N VAL A 163 35.52 -13.30 -5.91
CA VAL A 163 34.40 -13.00 -6.83
C VAL A 163 34.88 -12.77 -8.27
N TYR A 164 36.10 -12.26 -8.45
CA TYR A 164 36.74 -12.10 -9.74
C TYR A 164 36.90 -13.44 -10.49
N THR A 165 37.44 -14.47 -9.84
CA THR A 165 37.67 -15.80 -10.45
C THR A 165 36.36 -16.53 -10.76
N SER A 166 35.32 -16.36 -9.95
CA SER A 166 34.01 -16.97 -10.21
C SER A 166 33.23 -16.26 -11.31
N SER A 167 33.39 -14.94 -11.45
CA SER A 167 32.64 -14.13 -12.43
C SER A 167 33.27 -14.15 -13.81
N TYR A 168 34.60 -14.28 -13.88
CA TYR A 168 35.36 -14.36 -15.12
C TYR A 168 35.94 -15.76 -15.25
N PRO A 169 35.26 -16.69 -15.95
CA PRO A 169 35.83 -18.01 -16.21
C PRO A 169 37.12 -17.83 -17.00
N ARG A 170 38.13 -18.65 -16.69
CA ARG A 170 39.42 -18.60 -17.38
C ARG A 170 39.15 -18.82 -18.89
N PRO A 171 39.53 -17.88 -19.77
CA PRO A 171 39.30 -18.04 -21.19
C PRO A 171 40.03 -19.30 -21.68
N PRO A 172 39.53 -19.98 -22.73
CA PRO A 172 40.19 -21.16 -23.27
C PRO A 172 41.63 -20.81 -23.65
N LEU A 173 42.56 -21.74 -23.47
CA LEU A 173 44.00 -21.48 -23.67
C LEU A 173 44.33 -20.93 -25.08
N CYS A 174 43.53 -21.28 -26.09
CA CYS A 174 43.64 -20.78 -27.45
C CYS A 174 43.28 -19.30 -27.63
N ALA A 175 42.57 -18.68 -26.67
CA ALA A 175 42.34 -17.23 -26.69
C ALA A 175 43.60 -16.44 -26.30
N LEU A 176 44.54 -17.08 -25.60
CA LEU A 176 45.81 -16.48 -25.17
C LEU A 176 46.97 -16.83 -26.11
N SER A 177 46.77 -17.70 -27.10
CA SER A 177 47.80 -17.96 -28.10
C SER A 177 47.91 -16.76 -29.04
N GLN A 178 49.07 -16.12 -29.06
CA GLN A 178 49.41 -15.23 -30.17
C GLN A 178 49.36 -16.06 -31.45
N ARG A 179 48.51 -15.68 -32.39
CA ARG A 179 48.60 -16.21 -33.76
C ARG A 179 49.92 -15.72 -34.32
N GLU A 180 50.92 -16.58 -34.32
CA GLU A 180 52.09 -16.37 -35.16
C GLU A 180 51.59 -16.37 -36.61
N HIS A 181 51.57 -15.19 -37.23
CA HIS A 181 51.34 -15.08 -38.66
C HIS A 181 52.52 -15.79 -39.34
N ALA A 182 52.28 -16.98 -39.88
CA ALA A 182 53.29 -17.79 -40.58
C ALA A 182 53.87 -17.09 -41.83
N ILE A 183 53.36 -15.91 -42.19
CA ILE A 183 53.93 -15.07 -43.23
C ILE A 183 54.79 -14.03 -42.52
N PRO A 184 56.13 -14.15 -42.52
CA PRO A 184 56.98 -13.06 -42.06
C PRO A 184 56.69 -11.86 -42.97
N VAL A 185 56.03 -10.84 -42.41
CA VAL A 185 55.89 -9.55 -43.10
C VAL A 185 57.31 -8.98 -43.19
N PRO A 186 57.89 -8.83 -44.39
CA PRO A 186 59.22 -8.29 -44.52
C PRO A 186 59.23 -6.87 -43.95
N PRO A 187 60.27 -6.48 -43.18
CA PRO A 187 60.34 -5.15 -42.61
C PRO A 187 60.26 -4.10 -43.73
N PRO A 188 59.54 -2.99 -43.52
CA PRO A 188 59.43 -1.93 -44.51
C PRO A 188 60.84 -1.42 -44.85
N ARG A 189 61.18 -1.45 -46.14
CA ARG A 189 62.49 -1.00 -46.63
C ARG A 189 62.62 0.49 -46.33
N LEU A 190 63.59 0.86 -45.49
CA LEU A 190 63.98 2.25 -45.31
C LEU A 190 64.49 2.75 -46.67
N HIS A 191 63.81 3.75 -47.23
CA HIS A 191 64.27 4.40 -48.45
C HIS A 191 65.58 5.13 -48.16
N PRO A 192 66.59 5.06 -49.06
CA PRO A 192 67.82 5.80 -48.87
C PRO A 192 67.54 7.30 -48.88
N VAL A 193 68.13 8.00 -47.91
CA VAL A 193 68.07 9.46 -47.78
C VAL A 193 68.76 10.08 -48.99
N PRO A 194 68.13 11.02 -49.72
CA PRO A 194 68.80 11.69 -50.83
C PRO A 194 69.89 12.61 -50.28
N HIS A 195 71.13 12.36 -50.68
CA HIS A 195 72.22 13.30 -50.49
C HIS A 195 72.07 14.44 -51.52
N PHE A 196 71.89 15.66 -51.01
CA PHE A 196 72.15 16.91 -51.70
C PHE A 196 73.23 17.67 -50.94
#